data_AF-A0A3D4FEN2-F1
#
_entry.id   AF-A0A3D4FEN2-F1
#
_cell.length_a   1.000
_cell.length_b   1.000
_cell.length_c   1.000
_cell.angle_alpha   90.00
_cell.angle_beta   90.00
_cell.angle_gamma   90.00
#
_symmetry.space_group_name_H-M   'P 1'
#
loop_
_entity.id
_entity.type
_entity.pdbx_description
1 polymer ?
#
loop_
_entity_poly.entity_id
_entity_poly.type
_entity_poly.pdbx_seq_one_letter_code
_entity_poly.pdbx_strand_id
1 'polypeptide(L)' 'KFGKAKFHETFKGLASYGRCASKKETYFGFKLHGLIAIDGYITDISVTSANKDDRDAFGI' A
#
# COMPACT_ATOMS: atom_id res chain seq x y z
N LYS A 1 11.42 -13.32 -3.80
CA LYS A 1 10.72 -14.18 -4.79
C LYS A 1 9.37 -13.50 -5.11
N PHE A 2 9.05 -13.23 -6.38
CA PHE A 2 7.87 -12.47 -6.82
C PHE A 2 6.57 -13.32 -6.85
N GLY A 3 6.34 -14.13 -5.81
CA GLY A 3 5.32 -15.20 -5.84
C GLY A 3 3.87 -14.70 -6.04
N LYS A 4 3.56 -13.48 -5.62
CA LYS A 4 2.24 -12.83 -5.77
C LYS A 4 2.26 -11.57 -6.64
N ALA A 5 3.39 -11.31 -7.29
CA ALA A 5 3.60 -10.08 -8.03
C ALA A 5 3.43 -10.33 -9.54
N LYS A 6 2.33 -10.99 -9.91
CA LYS A 6 1.95 -11.16 -11.31
C LYS A 6 1.39 -9.81 -11.75
N PHE A 7 2.13 -9.10 -12.61
CA PHE A 7 1.66 -7.87 -13.24
C PHE A 7 0.21 -8.04 -13.70
N HIS A 8 -0.67 -7.14 -13.27
CA HIS A 8 -2.03 -7.05 -13.79
C HIS A 8 -2.10 -5.81 -14.69
N GLU A 9 -2.37 -6.01 -15.97
CA GLU A 9 -2.31 -4.96 -16.99
C GLU A 9 -3.20 -3.76 -16.65
N THR A 10 -4.38 -4.02 -16.06
CA THR A 10 -5.37 -3.00 -15.66
C THR A 10 -4.83 -1.94 -14.70
N PHE A 11 -3.82 -2.26 -13.87
CA PHE A 11 -3.28 -1.33 -12.87
C PHE A 11 -1.90 -0.77 -13.25
N LYS A 12 -1.51 -0.90 -14.52
CA LYS A 12 -0.25 -0.36 -15.03
C LYS A 12 -0.24 1.16 -14.88
N GLY A 13 0.82 1.71 -14.27
CA GLY A 13 0.95 3.14 -13.99
C GLY A 13 0.27 3.61 -12.70
N LEU A 14 -0.59 2.80 -12.08
CA LEU A 14 -1.24 3.11 -10.80
C LEU A 14 -0.65 2.27 -9.64
N ALA A 15 -0.49 0.97 -9.85
CA ALA A 15 0.14 0.06 -8.90
C ALA A 15 1.65 0.00 -9.08
N SER A 16 2.37 -0.35 -8.02
CA SER A 16 3.82 -0.56 -8.06
C SER A 16 4.23 -1.75 -7.21
N TYR A 17 5.50 -2.14 -7.30
CA TYR A 17 6.06 -3.18 -6.47
C TYR A 17 6.39 -2.66 -5.08
N GLY A 18 5.85 -3.31 -4.05
CA GLY A 18 6.16 -3.05 -2.65
C GLY A 18 6.82 -4.25 -1.99
N ARG A 19 7.62 -3.99 -0.95
CA ARG A 19 8.26 -5.04 -0.14
C ARG A 19 7.59 -5.13 1.22
N CYS A 20 6.98 -6.27 1.53
CA CYS A 20 6.50 -6.55 2.88
C CYS A 20 7.62 -7.23 3.68
N ALA A 21 8.28 -6.48 4.56
CA ALA A 21 9.40 -6.99 5.37
C ALA A 21 9.00 -8.20 6.22
N SER A 22 7.84 -8.13 6.89
CA SER A 22 7.29 -9.18 7.75
C SER A 22 7.14 -10.53 7.02
N LYS A 23 6.56 -10.52 5.81
CA LYS A 23 6.33 -11.75 5.03
C LYS A 23 7.55 -12.18 4.22
N LYS A 24 8.61 -11.39 4.20
CA LYS A 24 9.76 -11.55 3.30
C LYS A 24 9.37 -11.72 1.82
N GLU A 25 8.22 -11.15 1.41
CA GLU A 25 7.73 -11.16 0.03
C GLU A 25 7.67 -9.77 -0.63
N THR A 26 7.77 -9.78 -1.96
CA THR A 26 7.52 -8.62 -2.82
C THR A 26 6.18 -8.83 -3.52
N TYR A 27 5.33 -7.81 -3.55
CA TYR A 27 4.00 -7.84 -4.16
C TYR A 27 3.80 -6.65 -5.10
N PHE A 28 2.96 -6.82 -6.12
CA PHE A 28 2.56 -5.75 -7.04
C PHE A 28 1.14 -5.32 -6.68
N GLY A 29 0.94 -4.03 -6.37
CA GLY A 29 -0.38 -3.55 -5.99
C GLY A 29 -0.36 -2.20 -5.27
N PHE A 30 -1.28 -2.08 -4.31
CA PHE A 30 -1.53 -0.89 -3.51
C PHE A 30 -1.38 -1.18 -2.01
N LYS A 31 -1.32 -0.12 -1.21
CA LYS A 31 -1.47 -0.11 0.24
C LYS A 31 -2.72 0.70 0.59
N LEU A 32 -3.49 0.22 1.56
CA LEU A 32 -4.58 0.95 2.18
C LEU A 32 -4.08 1.49 3.51
N HIS A 33 -4.22 2.79 3.71
CA HIS A 33 -3.89 3.47 4.96
C HIS A 33 -5.18 3.98 5.58
N GLY A 34 -5.35 3.75 6.87
CA GLY A 34 -6.46 4.30 7.65
C GLY A 34 -5.92 5.23 8.72
N LEU A 35 -6.48 6.43 8.81
CA LEU A 35 -6.28 7.34 9.92
C LEU A 35 -7.39 7.06 10.93
N ILE A 36 -7.00 6.73 12.16
CA ILE A 36 -7.94 6.37 13.23
C ILE A 36 -7.73 7.35 14.38
N ALA A 37 -8.81 7.96 14.83
CA ALA A 37 -8.83 8.77 16.03
C ALA A 37 -8.59 7.88 17.27
N ILE A 38 -8.09 8.48 18.36
CA ILE A 38 -7.71 7.74 19.58
C ILE A 38 -8.93 7.04 20.21
N ASP A 39 -10.13 7.57 20.02
CA ASP A 39 -11.41 7.01 20.44
C ASP A 39 -11.92 5.88 19.53
N GLY A 40 -11.18 5.55 18.46
CA GLY A 40 -11.39 4.38 17.62
C GLY A 40 -12.16 4.61 16.32
N TYR A 41 -12.56 5.84 16.01
CA TYR A 41 -13.24 6.14 14.74
C TYR A 41 -12.26 6.34 13.59
N ILE A 42 -12.59 5.82 12.41
CA ILE A 42 -11.83 6.06 11.18
C ILE A 42 -12.15 7.50 10.72
N THR A 43 -11.13 8.34 10.68
CA THR A 43 -11.26 9.74 10.24
C THR A 43 -10.95 9.92 8.77
N ASP A 44 -10.05 9.09 8.21
CA ASP A 44 -9.70 9.16 6.80
C ASP A 44 -9.13 7.83 6.27
N ILE A 45 -9.20 7.63 4.96
CA ILE A 45 -8.67 6.46 4.26
C ILE A 45 -7.94 6.94 2.99
N SER A 46 -6.70 6.49 2.81
CA SER A 46 -5.89 6.79 1.64
C SER A 46 -5.38 5.51 1.00
N VAL A 47 -5.35 5.48 -0.34
CA VAL A 47 -4.81 4.36 -1.11
C VAL A 47 -3.58 4.84 -1.87
N THR A 48 -2.43 4.21 -1.63
CA THR A 48 -1.17 4.52 -2.33
C THR A 48 -0.65 3.31 -3.08
N SER A 49 0.22 3.54 -4.06
CA SER A 49 1.01 2.48 -4.68
C SER A 49 1.85 1.73 -3.63
N ALA A 50 2.14 0.45 -3.85
CA ALA A 50 2.81 -0.36 -2.82
C ALA A 50 4.26 0.04 -2.49
N ASN A 51 4.89 0.88 -3.31
CA ASN A 51 6.24 1.43 -3.08
C ASN A 51 6.24 2.73 -2.27
N LYS A 52 5.08 3.38 -2.07
CA LYS A 52 4.98 4.62 -1.29
C LYS A 52 5.28 4.34 0.18
N ASP A 53 6.01 5.27 0.80
CA ASP A 53 6.24 5.28 2.24
C ASP A 53 4.91 5.55 2.96
N ASP A 54 4.68 4.87 4.07
CA ASP A 54 3.41 4.95 4.81
C ASP A 54 3.22 6.34 5.46
N ARG A 55 4.30 7.09 5.72
CA ARG A 55 4.24 8.48 6.23
C ARG A 55 3.71 9.46 5.19
N ASP A 56 3.98 9.21 3.92
CA ASP A 56 3.50 10.05 2.82
C ASP A 56 2.00 9.85 2.52
N ALA A 57 1.32 8.93 3.20
CA ALA A 57 -0.06 8.54 2.86
C ALA A 57 -1.08 9.66 3.10
N PHE A 58 -0.85 10.50 4.10
CA PHE A 58 -1.75 11.58 4.53
C PHE A 58 -1.10 12.98 4.50
N GLY A 59 0.14 13.09 4.01
CA GLY A 59 0.81 14.40 3.84
C GLY A 59 1.11 15.15 5.15
N ILE A 60 1.33 14.41 6.24
CA ILE A 60 1.65 14.94 7.59
C ILE A 60 3.15 14.97 7.83
#